data_AF-A0A928L6Q8-F1
#
_entry.id   AF-A0A928L6Q8-F1
#
_cell.length_a   1.000
_cell.length_b   1.000
_cell.length_c   1.000
_cell.angle_alpha   90.00
_cell.angle_beta   90.00
_cell.angle_gamma   90.00
#
_symmetry.space_group_name_H-M   'P 1'
#
loop_
_entity.id
_entity.type
_entity.pdbx_description
1 polymer ?
#
loop_
_entity_poly.entity_id
_entity_poly.type
_entity_poly.pdbx_seq_one_letter_code
_entity_poly.pdbx_strand_id
1 'polypeptide(L)'
;MKIKNKLNKLISGFTAAVMCITMLPNLPNSSAANVGDIFRVSSETNRYIGVCNGYEHEVSIDVTGGNGSMTLGQDAYFNAEWSVSVPGGNFIARRGMDYGAQRKATDYSYIRLDYEADFRQTGSANGHSSLYVSGWFQNRGLDENVPLVKYYIIEDWVDWCPDASGKTVTIDGAPYKIFQMNYTGPTINGNSETYTRYYSVRQTKRSSGHITVSDHFKAWEKEGWDIGNLYDVNMCVEGYQSKGYADVDVHFYPGPIPDPVPQPQPEPDPVPDKNGHYINEKFESGTGDFVPRGGSLIDITSSVSNSGNKSLAVSERKDSWHGVEIELDPEFFKAGETYGFSVMAMQNKSSSENFSMALRYFTSDAPYDQYANIATAKGEKGEWVQLANPSFTIPDGAGNLVLHINTDTEDAATTTDFFIDDFIIALENKILVNEQPEKLIRGDLDNDGRISIFDLSLERNAIINSSSGDSYSPAADVDGDGMVAVNDLVLLSQYIHGKITKFPTAAPSTETASE
;
A
#
# COMPACT_ATOMS: atom_id res chain seq x y z
N MET A 1 70.62 -22.63 -1.01
CA MET A 1 70.16 -22.58 -2.42
C MET A 1 68.80 -23.26 -2.52
N LYS A 2 67.80 -22.53 -3.06
CA LYS A 2 66.46 -22.96 -3.51
C LYS A 2 65.34 -23.15 -2.46
N ILE A 3 64.70 -22.02 -2.21
CA ILE A 3 63.27 -21.79 -1.96
C ILE A 3 62.40 -22.68 -2.88
N LYS A 4 61.37 -23.35 -2.32
CA LYS A 4 60.22 -23.87 -3.08
C LYS A 4 58.91 -23.52 -2.35
N ASN A 5 58.35 -22.40 -2.81
CA ASN A 5 56.94 -22.10 -3.09
C ASN A 5 55.85 -22.68 -2.16
N LYS A 6 55.34 -21.81 -1.30
CA LYS A 6 53.91 -21.72 -0.99
C LYS A 6 53.16 -21.35 -2.28
N LEU A 7 52.34 -22.25 -2.79
CA LEU A 7 51.32 -21.91 -3.78
C LEU A 7 50.01 -21.76 -3.00
N ASN A 8 49.63 -20.50 -2.74
CA ASN A 8 48.31 -20.17 -2.24
C ASN A 8 47.28 -20.68 -3.25
N LYS A 9 46.29 -21.44 -2.77
CA LYS A 9 45.09 -21.80 -3.53
C LYS A 9 44.45 -20.49 -4.03
N LEU A 10 44.50 -20.26 -5.34
CA LEU A 10 43.64 -19.31 -6.01
C LEU A 10 42.20 -19.79 -5.76
N ILE A 11 41.46 -18.99 -4.99
CA ILE A 11 40.00 -19.05 -4.92
C ILE A 11 39.54 -18.68 -6.34
N SER A 12 39.18 -19.69 -7.13
CA SER A 12 38.49 -19.48 -8.40
C SER A 12 37.11 -18.92 -8.07
N GLY A 13 36.99 -17.60 -8.11
CA GLY A 13 35.70 -16.92 -8.04
C GLY A 13 34.86 -17.40 -9.21
N PHE A 14 33.85 -18.22 -8.91
CA PHE A 14 32.68 -18.35 -9.76
C PHE A 14 31.94 -17.02 -9.66
N THR A 15 32.34 -16.04 -10.46
CA THR A 15 31.54 -14.83 -10.67
C THR A 15 30.28 -15.27 -11.40
N ALA A 16 29.11 -15.10 -10.77
CA ALA A 16 27.84 -15.07 -11.48
C ALA A 16 27.97 -14.09 -12.63
N ALA A 17 28.13 -14.62 -13.84
CA ALA A 17 28.04 -13.87 -15.06
C ALA A 17 26.55 -13.58 -15.30
N VAL A 18 25.94 -12.77 -14.42
CA VAL A 18 24.67 -12.12 -14.76
C VAL A 18 25.03 -11.08 -15.77
N MET A 19 24.64 -11.38 -17.00
CA MET A 19 24.70 -10.47 -18.10
C MET A 19 23.79 -9.28 -17.81
N CYS A 20 24.35 -8.08 -17.87
CA CYS A 20 23.64 -7.01 -18.54
C CYS A 20 24.24 -6.99 -19.94
N ILE A 21 23.46 -6.99 -21.01
CA ILE A 21 24.00 -6.69 -22.34
C ILE A 21 23.80 -5.19 -22.54
N THR A 22 24.87 -4.57 -23.01
CA THR A 22 25.00 -3.19 -23.50
C THR A 22 23.67 -2.57 -23.93
N MET A 23 23.29 -1.46 -23.28
CA MET A 23 22.39 -0.52 -23.92
C MET A 23 23.07 -0.04 -25.19
N LEU A 24 22.61 -0.54 -26.35
CA LEU A 24 22.79 0.24 -27.56
C LEU A 24 21.92 1.49 -27.38
N PRO A 25 22.49 2.70 -27.52
CA PRO A 25 21.71 3.92 -27.51
C PRO A 25 20.81 3.88 -28.75
N ASN A 26 19.52 4.19 -28.55
CA ASN A 26 18.51 4.41 -29.57
C ASN A 26 18.14 3.22 -30.47
N LEU A 27 17.17 2.43 -30.02
CA LEU A 27 16.08 1.95 -30.88
C LEU A 27 14.77 2.01 -30.07
N PRO A 28 13.86 2.97 -30.34
CA PRO A 28 12.52 2.93 -29.77
C PRO A 28 11.75 1.84 -30.53
N ASN A 29 11.83 0.61 -30.05
CA ASN A 29 10.92 -0.44 -30.48
C ASN A 29 10.19 -0.98 -29.25
N SER A 30 9.48 -0.11 -28.54
CA SER A 30 8.29 -0.56 -27.80
C SER A 30 7.26 -0.99 -28.85
N SER A 31 7.41 -2.17 -29.43
CA SER A 31 6.31 -2.78 -30.17
C SER A 31 5.24 -3.13 -29.15
N ALA A 32 4.00 -2.69 -29.38
CA ALA A 32 2.86 -3.12 -28.58
C ALA A 32 2.80 -4.65 -28.61
N ALA A 33 3.02 -5.28 -27.46
CA ALA A 33 2.89 -6.72 -27.27
C ALA A 33 1.52 -7.03 -26.68
N ASN A 34 0.97 -8.17 -27.05
CA ASN A 34 -0.36 -8.62 -26.64
C ASN A 34 -0.27 -9.89 -25.80
N VAL A 35 -1.30 -10.11 -25.01
CA VAL A 35 -1.52 -11.39 -24.32
C VAL A 35 -1.51 -12.52 -25.35
N GLY A 36 -0.72 -13.56 -25.09
CA GLY A 36 -0.51 -14.71 -25.96
C GLY A 36 0.67 -14.58 -26.93
N ASP A 37 1.32 -13.42 -27.03
CA ASP A 37 2.52 -13.27 -27.86
C ASP A 37 3.67 -14.14 -27.34
N ILE A 38 4.38 -14.79 -28.28
CA ILE A 38 5.54 -15.64 -27.99
C ILE A 38 6.79 -15.05 -28.63
N PHE A 39 7.71 -14.60 -27.77
CA PHE A 39 9.02 -14.10 -28.15
C PHE A 39 10.04 -15.23 -28.09
N ARG A 40 10.78 -15.45 -29.19
CA ARG A 40 11.78 -16.53 -29.28
C ARG A 40 13.16 -15.95 -29.49
N VAL A 41 14.06 -16.22 -28.56
CA VAL A 41 15.43 -15.73 -28.59
C VAL A 41 16.40 -16.83 -29.01
N SER A 42 17.37 -16.44 -29.83
CA SER A 42 18.44 -17.30 -30.36
C SER A 42 19.68 -16.43 -30.64
N SER A 43 20.73 -17.01 -31.21
CA SER A 43 21.90 -16.24 -31.66
C SER A 43 21.58 -15.25 -32.79
N GLU A 44 20.45 -15.42 -33.49
CA GLU A 44 20.03 -14.51 -34.58
C GLU A 44 19.28 -13.29 -34.04
N THR A 45 18.32 -13.52 -33.16
CA THR A 45 17.59 -12.48 -32.44
C THR A 45 17.69 -12.78 -30.96
N ASN A 46 18.59 -12.09 -30.27
CA ASN A 46 18.97 -12.47 -28.91
C ASN A 46 18.21 -11.70 -27.82
N ARG A 47 17.31 -10.77 -28.18
CA ARG A 47 16.55 -9.98 -27.21
C ARG A 47 15.22 -9.45 -27.74
N TYR A 48 14.22 -9.43 -26.88
CA TYR A 48 12.98 -8.66 -27.02
C TYR A 48 12.74 -7.87 -25.73
N ILE A 49 12.29 -6.63 -25.88
CA ILE A 49 11.82 -5.76 -24.79
C ILE A 49 10.53 -5.10 -25.25
N GLY A 50 9.57 -4.91 -24.36
CA GLY A 50 8.39 -4.11 -24.63
C GLY A 50 7.50 -3.98 -23.40
N VAL A 51 6.26 -3.57 -23.65
CA VAL A 51 5.22 -3.45 -22.63
C VAL A 51 3.99 -4.23 -23.08
N CYS A 52 3.38 -4.95 -22.15
CA CYS A 52 2.08 -5.61 -22.32
C CYS A 52 1.28 -5.45 -21.03
N ASN A 53 -0.01 -5.10 -21.12
CA ASN A 53 -0.89 -4.90 -19.96
C ASN A 53 -0.31 -4.00 -18.84
N GLY A 54 0.45 -2.96 -19.19
CA GLY A 54 1.06 -2.06 -18.22
C GLY A 54 2.34 -2.55 -17.56
N TYR A 55 2.81 -3.76 -17.89
CA TYR A 55 4.05 -4.32 -17.36
C TYR A 55 5.12 -4.40 -18.45
N GLU A 56 6.35 -4.02 -18.09
CA GLU A 56 7.51 -4.26 -18.92
C GLU A 56 7.76 -5.77 -19.05
N HIS A 57 8.28 -6.19 -20.19
CA HIS A 57 8.80 -7.53 -20.39
C HIS A 57 10.15 -7.48 -21.08
N GLU A 58 11.02 -8.41 -20.71
CA GLU A 58 12.26 -8.68 -21.44
C GLU A 58 12.51 -10.18 -21.49
N VAL A 59 12.88 -10.67 -22.66
CA VAL A 59 13.51 -11.98 -22.83
C VAL A 59 14.80 -11.83 -23.61
N SER A 60 15.88 -12.44 -23.15
CA SER A 60 17.19 -12.35 -23.80
C SER A 60 18.05 -13.60 -23.61
N ILE A 61 19.01 -13.78 -24.52
CA ILE A 61 20.15 -14.69 -24.37
C ILE A 61 21.48 -14.04 -24.76
N ASP A 62 22.59 -14.65 -24.34
CA ASP A 62 23.93 -14.25 -24.79
C ASP A 62 24.19 -14.65 -26.24
N VAL A 63 25.13 -13.94 -26.87
CA VAL A 63 25.72 -14.28 -28.15
C VAL A 63 26.50 -15.61 -28.10
N THR A 64 26.78 -16.16 -26.91
CA THR A 64 27.41 -17.48 -26.75
C THR A 64 26.51 -18.64 -27.19
N GLY A 65 25.21 -18.37 -27.41
CA GLY A 65 24.29 -19.27 -28.10
C GLY A 65 23.36 -20.06 -27.18
N GLY A 66 22.55 -20.92 -27.81
CA GLY A 66 21.38 -21.54 -27.21
C GLY A 66 20.09 -20.94 -27.77
N ASN A 67 18.98 -21.25 -27.13
CA ASN A 67 17.69 -20.64 -27.43
C ASN A 67 16.83 -20.53 -26.18
N GLY A 68 15.79 -19.72 -26.26
CA GLY A 68 14.75 -19.63 -25.25
C GLY A 68 13.52 -18.94 -25.79
N SER A 69 12.47 -18.89 -24.98
CA SER A 69 11.24 -18.20 -25.31
C SER A 69 10.55 -17.63 -24.10
N MET A 70 9.73 -16.62 -24.34
CA MET A 70 8.82 -16.05 -23.37
C MET A 70 7.43 -15.92 -23.99
N THR A 71 6.40 -16.42 -23.31
CA THR A 71 5.00 -16.20 -23.68
C THR A 71 4.37 -15.26 -22.68
N LEU A 72 3.72 -14.20 -23.15
CA LEU A 72 3.02 -13.25 -22.29
C LEU A 72 1.59 -13.72 -22.02
N GLY A 73 1.11 -13.50 -20.80
CA GLY A 73 -0.29 -13.76 -20.43
C GLY A 73 -0.97 -12.54 -19.82
N GLN A 74 -2.12 -12.78 -19.20
CA GLN A 74 -2.88 -11.74 -18.50
C GLN A 74 -2.05 -11.11 -17.38
N ASP A 75 -2.32 -9.85 -17.08
CA ASP A 75 -1.61 -9.08 -16.05
C ASP A 75 -0.09 -9.16 -16.25
N ALA A 76 0.69 -9.54 -15.23
CA ALA A 76 2.14 -9.71 -15.31
C ALA A 76 2.58 -11.17 -15.50
N TYR A 77 1.66 -12.11 -15.76
CA TYR A 77 2.00 -13.51 -16.03
C TYR A 77 2.99 -13.64 -17.19
N PHE A 78 3.91 -14.60 -17.07
CA PHE A 78 4.70 -15.05 -18.20
C PHE A 78 5.13 -16.50 -18.06
N ASN A 79 5.30 -17.13 -19.21
CA ASN A 79 5.92 -18.43 -19.34
C ASN A 79 7.30 -18.28 -19.95
N ALA A 80 8.31 -18.99 -19.44
CA ALA A 80 9.67 -18.97 -19.96
C ALA A 80 10.21 -20.39 -20.17
N GLU A 81 10.79 -20.63 -21.35
CA GLU A 81 11.53 -21.85 -21.64
C GLU A 81 12.96 -21.49 -22.05
N TRP A 82 13.95 -22.25 -21.62
CA TRP A 82 15.32 -22.02 -22.04
C TRP A 82 16.10 -23.30 -22.28
N SER A 83 17.00 -23.22 -23.25
CA SER A 83 17.99 -24.24 -23.56
C SER A 83 19.32 -23.56 -23.91
N VAL A 84 20.00 -23.08 -22.87
CA VAL A 84 21.31 -22.43 -22.95
C VAL A 84 22.42 -23.27 -22.29
N SER A 85 22.29 -24.61 -22.28
CA SER A 85 23.32 -25.55 -21.79
C SER A 85 24.54 -25.65 -22.70
N VAL A 86 25.14 -24.50 -23.00
CA VAL A 86 26.37 -24.32 -23.79
C VAL A 86 27.38 -23.53 -22.96
N PRO A 87 28.69 -23.59 -23.26
CA PRO A 87 29.70 -22.77 -22.58
C PRO A 87 29.35 -21.28 -22.56
N GLY A 88 29.17 -20.71 -21.36
CA GLY A 88 28.82 -19.30 -21.17
C GLY A 88 27.38 -18.92 -21.51
N GLY A 89 26.52 -19.86 -21.91
CA GLY A 89 25.11 -19.58 -22.19
C GLY A 89 24.40 -18.93 -21.01
N ASN A 90 23.73 -17.81 -21.25
CA ASN A 90 22.91 -17.10 -20.27
C ASN A 90 21.56 -16.75 -20.91
N PHE A 91 20.47 -16.99 -20.20
CA PHE A 91 19.08 -16.65 -20.54
C PHE A 91 18.46 -15.85 -19.40
N ILE A 92 17.73 -14.79 -19.73
CA ILE A 92 16.90 -14.02 -18.79
C ILE A 92 15.50 -13.87 -19.39
N ALA A 93 14.47 -14.10 -18.58
CA ALA A 93 13.11 -13.66 -18.83
C ALA A 93 12.57 -12.92 -17.61
N ARG A 94 11.97 -11.75 -17.80
CA ARG A 94 11.44 -10.94 -16.71
C ARG A 94 10.18 -10.17 -17.10
N ARG A 95 9.27 -9.98 -16.15
CA ARG A 95 8.19 -8.98 -16.20
C ARG A 95 8.16 -8.15 -14.93
N GLY A 96 7.77 -6.89 -15.07
CA GLY A 96 7.78 -5.98 -13.94
C GLY A 96 7.19 -4.61 -14.20
N MET A 97 7.39 -3.76 -13.21
CA MET A 97 6.97 -2.36 -13.21
C MET A 97 8.18 -1.44 -13.31
N ASP A 98 8.07 -0.44 -14.19
CA ASP A 98 8.96 0.73 -14.19
C ASP A 98 8.48 1.75 -13.15
N TYR A 99 9.41 2.25 -12.35
CA TYR A 99 9.21 3.28 -11.32
C TYR A 99 9.86 4.62 -11.70
N GLY A 100 10.52 4.69 -12.85
CA GLY A 100 10.99 5.93 -13.47
C GLY A 100 12.18 6.60 -12.78
N ALA A 101 12.76 5.99 -11.74
CA ALA A 101 13.89 6.54 -10.97
C ALA A 101 13.64 7.94 -10.37
N GLN A 102 12.39 8.22 -9.98
CA GLN A 102 11.99 9.55 -9.49
C GLN A 102 12.12 9.69 -7.97
N ARG A 103 12.07 8.59 -7.22
CA ARG A 103 11.98 8.58 -5.75
C ARG A 103 12.90 7.53 -5.15
N LYS A 104 13.50 7.83 -4.00
CA LYS A 104 14.34 6.88 -3.26
C LYS A 104 13.57 5.60 -2.95
N ALA A 105 14.20 4.44 -3.15
CA ALA A 105 13.47 3.18 -3.07
C ALA A 105 12.85 2.89 -1.69
N THR A 106 13.44 3.37 -0.61
CA THR A 106 12.90 3.22 0.75
C THR A 106 11.82 4.23 1.13
N ASP A 107 11.61 5.27 0.33
CA ASP A 107 10.51 6.21 0.55
C ASP A 107 9.16 5.63 0.09
N TYR A 108 9.15 4.60 -0.76
CA TYR A 108 7.93 3.88 -1.08
C TYR A 108 7.46 3.12 0.16
N SER A 109 6.31 3.52 0.72
CA SER A 109 5.77 2.99 1.96
C SER A 109 5.61 1.46 1.90
N TYR A 110 5.06 0.99 0.77
CA TYR A 110 4.77 -0.41 0.53
C TYR A 110 4.95 -0.78 -0.95
N ILE A 111 5.80 -1.78 -1.21
CA ILE A 111 5.91 -2.43 -2.51
C ILE A 111 5.75 -3.92 -2.28
N ARG A 112 4.72 -4.49 -2.89
CA ARG A 112 4.38 -5.90 -2.78
C ARG A 112 4.31 -6.57 -4.13
N LEU A 113 4.75 -7.82 -4.15
CA LEU A 113 4.36 -8.77 -5.19
C LEU A 113 3.89 -10.08 -4.55
N ASP A 114 2.87 -10.67 -5.15
CA ASP A 114 2.51 -12.06 -4.91
C ASP A 114 2.79 -12.86 -6.17
N TYR A 115 3.31 -14.08 -6.03
CA TYR A 115 3.63 -14.91 -7.18
C TYR A 115 3.36 -16.39 -6.91
N GLU A 116 3.13 -17.14 -7.99
CA GLU A 116 3.14 -18.59 -8.02
C GLU A 116 3.88 -19.04 -9.27
N ALA A 117 4.83 -19.96 -9.09
CA ALA A 117 5.67 -20.43 -10.17
C ALA A 117 5.88 -21.95 -10.15
N ASP A 118 5.75 -22.56 -11.34
CA ASP A 118 6.28 -23.90 -11.62
C ASP A 118 7.69 -23.76 -12.21
N PHE A 119 8.69 -23.69 -11.34
CA PHE A 119 10.09 -23.45 -11.71
C PHE A 119 10.89 -24.76 -11.75
N ARG A 120 11.46 -25.09 -12.91
CA ARG A 120 12.18 -26.35 -13.12
C ARG A 120 13.44 -26.17 -13.95
N GLN A 121 14.56 -26.64 -13.41
CA GLN A 121 15.74 -26.94 -14.22
C GLN A 121 15.70 -28.39 -14.69
N THR A 122 15.73 -28.63 -15.99
CA THR A 122 15.63 -29.96 -16.62
C THR A 122 16.97 -30.47 -17.16
N GLY A 123 17.99 -29.62 -17.22
CA GLY A 123 19.35 -30.00 -17.58
C GLY A 123 20.37 -28.95 -17.18
N SER A 124 21.62 -29.37 -16.97
CA SER A 124 22.72 -28.49 -16.55
C SER A 124 24.02 -28.95 -17.19
N ALA A 125 24.83 -28.00 -17.66
CA ALA A 125 26.18 -28.21 -18.20
C ALA A 125 27.20 -27.42 -17.38
N ASN A 126 27.30 -27.74 -16.08
CA ASN A 126 27.94 -26.93 -15.03
C ASN A 126 27.25 -25.56 -14.86
N GLY A 127 25.93 -25.57 -15.04
CA GLY A 127 25.07 -24.41 -14.96
C GLY A 127 24.28 -24.31 -13.66
N HIS A 128 23.36 -23.36 -13.64
CA HIS A 128 22.37 -23.14 -12.59
C HIS A 128 21.16 -22.39 -13.16
N SER A 129 20.12 -22.26 -12.36
CA SER A 129 18.99 -21.39 -12.64
C SER A 129 18.50 -20.73 -11.36
N SER A 130 17.83 -19.59 -11.46
CA SER A 130 17.27 -18.88 -10.30
C SER A 130 15.95 -18.19 -10.62
N LEU A 131 15.09 -18.10 -9.61
CA LEU A 131 13.83 -17.36 -9.60
C LEU A 131 13.93 -16.27 -8.52
N TYR A 132 13.78 -15.01 -8.91
CA TYR A 132 14.05 -13.89 -8.03
C TYR A 132 13.32 -12.61 -8.44
N VAL A 133 13.15 -11.69 -7.49
CA VAL A 133 12.82 -10.29 -7.78
C VAL A 133 14.11 -9.50 -7.99
N SER A 134 14.17 -8.65 -9.00
CA SER A 134 15.33 -7.79 -9.25
C SER A 134 14.95 -6.48 -9.93
N GLY A 135 15.80 -5.49 -9.71
CA GLY A 135 15.74 -4.20 -10.37
C GLY A 135 16.97 -3.36 -10.05
N TRP A 136 16.84 -2.06 -10.29
CA TRP A 136 17.91 -1.09 -10.07
C TRP A 136 17.51 0.02 -9.11
N PHE A 137 18.50 0.49 -8.33
CA PHE A 137 18.47 1.81 -7.73
C PHE A 137 19.40 2.72 -8.54
N GLN A 138 18.83 3.76 -9.13
CA GLN A 138 19.51 4.77 -9.91
C GLN A 138 20.15 5.81 -8.98
N ASN A 139 21.38 6.23 -9.33
CA ASN A 139 22.15 7.22 -8.56
C ASN A 139 22.35 8.56 -9.28
N ARG A 140 21.89 8.70 -10.53
CA ARG A 140 21.93 9.97 -11.27
C ARG A 140 21.21 11.08 -10.50
N GLY A 141 21.92 12.18 -10.25
CA GLY A 141 21.36 13.36 -9.57
C GLY A 141 21.30 13.24 -8.04
N LEU A 142 21.83 12.15 -7.46
CA LEU A 142 21.99 11.99 -6.02
C LEU A 142 23.42 12.37 -5.58
N ASP A 143 23.65 12.41 -4.26
CA ASP A 143 24.98 12.66 -3.69
C ASP A 143 26.03 11.68 -4.23
N GLU A 144 27.27 12.13 -4.37
CA GLU A 144 28.37 11.37 -5.00
C GLU A 144 28.66 10.00 -4.36
N ASN A 145 28.24 9.80 -3.11
CA ASN A 145 28.46 8.56 -2.37
C ASN A 145 27.37 7.50 -2.61
N VAL A 146 26.21 7.87 -3.17
CA VAL A 146 25.13 6.91 -3.44
C VAL A 146 25.53 6.05 -4.65
N PRO A 147 25.71 4.73 -4.50
CA PRO A 147 26.13 3.88 -5.59
C PRO A 147 24.96 3.61 -6.53
N LEU A 148 25.27 3.34 -7.80
CA LEU A 148 24.34 2.62 -8.65
C LEU A 148 24.21 1.20 -8.08
N VAL A 149 22.98 0.72 -7.90
CA VAL A 149 22.73 -0.61 -7.31
C VAL A 149 21.89 -1.46 -8.24
N LYS A 150 22.28 -2.72 -8.44
CA LYS A 150 21.38 -3.77 -8.94
C LYS A 150 21.05 -4.72 -7.81
N TYR A 151 19.78 -4.90 -7.49
CA TYR A 151 19.38 -5.70 -6.34
C TYR A 151 18.72 -7.03 -6.73
N TYR A 152 18.73 -7.98 -5.81
CA TYR A 152 18.21 -9.33 -5.99
C TYR A 152 17.55 -9.82 -4.69
N ILE A 153 16.31 -10.30 -4.79
CA ILE A 153 15.59 -11.03 -3.73
C ILE A 153 15.34 -12.43 -4.28
N ILE A 154 16.19 -13.40 -3.90
CA ILE A 154 16.23 -14.74 -4.48
C ILE A 154 15.38 -15.70 -3.66
N GLU A 155 14.34 -16.24 -4.30
CA GLU A 155 13.35 -17.12 -3.68
C GLU A 155 13.64 -18.61 -3.92
N ASP A 156 14.14 -18.95 -5.10
CA ASP A 156 14.52 -20.32 -5.47
C ASP A 156 15.71 -20.35 -6.45
N TRP A 157 16.43 -21.46 -6.45
CA TRP A 157 17.53 -21.73 -7.36
C TRP A 157 17.81 -23.22 -7.50
N VAL A 158 18.46 -23.62 -8.59
CA VAL A 158 18.97 -24.98 -8.79
C VAL A 158 20.48 -24.93 -8.97
N ASP A 159 21.19 -25.91 -8.39
CA ASP A 159 22.64 -26.10 -8.38
C ASP A 159 23.49 -25.02 -7.65
N TRP A 160 23.26 -23.73 -7.92
CA TRP A 160 24.09 -22.66 -7.38
C TRP A 160 23.28 -21.38 -7.09
N CYS A 161 23.70 -20.64 -6.07
CA CYS A 161 23.18 -19.33 -5.71
C CYS A 161 24.35 -18.44 -5.25
N PRO A 162 24.32 -17.12 -5.51
CA PRO A 162 25.30 -16.19 -4.97
C PRO A 162 25.39 -16.27 -3.45
N ASP A 163 26.61 -16.18 -2.92
CA ASP A 163 26.83 -16.10 -1.48
C ASP A 163 28.06 -15.27 -1.13
N ALA A 164 27.99 -14.56 -0.01
CA ALA A 164 29.10 -13.80 0.55
C ALA A 164 28.98 -13.69 2.09
N SER A 165 29.95 -12.99 2.72
CA SER A 165 29.80 -12.60 4.12
C SER A 165 28.61 -11.65 4.26
N GLY A 166 27.69 -11.98 5.16
CA GLY A 166 26.42 -11.29 5.29
C GLY A 166 25.76 -11.55 6.64
N LYS A 167 24.53 -11.08 6.79
CA LYS A 167 23.70 -11.26 7.98
C LYS A 167 22.38 -11.90 7.60
N THR A 168 21.70 -12.51 8.58
CA THR A 168 20.35 -13.02 8.38
C THR A 168 19.35 -12.03 8.97
N VAL A 169 18.31 -11.71 8.20
CA VAL A 169 17.15 -10.91 8.62
C VAL A 169 15.88 -11.74 8.40
N THR A 170 14.82 -11.41 9.12
CA THR A 170 13.50 -12.04 8.95
C THR A 170 12.57 -11.07 8.24
N ILE A 171 12.06 -11.46 7.08
CA ILE A 171 11.10 -10.71 6.26
C ILE A 171 10.02 -11.70 5.81
N ASP A 172 8.76 -11.29 5.83
CA ASP A 172 7.61 -12.17 5.53
C ASP A 172 7.64 -13.49 6.33
N GLY A 173 8.02 -13.41 7.60
CA GLY A 173 8.13 -14.57 8.51
C GLY A 173 9.26 -15.56 8.17
N ALA A 174 10.15 -15.23 7.23
CA ALA A 174 11.20 -16.15 6.78
C ALA A 174 12.61 -15.55 6.85
N PRO A 175 13.63 -16.37 7.12
CA PRO A 175 15.01 -15.91 7.12
C PRO A 175 15.53 -15.69 5.70
N TYR A 176 16.11 -14.51 5.48
CA TYR A 176 16.90 -14.13 4.31
C TYR A 176 18.33 -13.80 4.71
N LYS A 177 19.31 -14.33 3.99
CA LYS A 177 20.69 -13.89 4.12
C LYS A 177 20.91 -12.68 3.22
N ILE A 178 21.21 -11.54 3.83
CA ILE A 178 21.55 -10.31 3.13
C ILE A 178 23.06 -10.10 3.05
N PHE A 179 23.53 -9.71 1.87
CA PHE A 179 24.91 -9.31 1.63
C PHE A 179 25.02 -8.37 0.43
N GLN A 180 26.15 -7.68 0.31
CA GLN A 180 26.48 -6.85 -0.83
C GLN A 180 27.83 -7.21 -1.42
N MET A 181 28.01 -6.95 -2.71
CA MET A 181 29.31 -7.08 -3.38
C MET A 181 29.40 -6.14 -4.58
N ASN A 182 30.62 -5.75 -4.94
CA ASN A 182 30.83 -4.94 -6.14
C ASN A 182 30.91 -5.83 -7.38
N TYR A 183 30.40 -5.30 -8.48
CA TYR A 183 30.50 -5.93 -9.78
C TYR A 183 30.87 -4.89 -10.83
N THR A 184 31.75 -5.26 -11.76
CA THR A 184 32.08 -4.44 -12.92
C THR A 184 31.42 -5.02 -14.15
N GLY A 185 30.58 -4.22 -14.79
CA GLY A 185 29.95 -4.62 -16.03
C GLY A 185 28.96 -3.59 -16.54
N PRO A 186 28.23 -3.93 -17.60
CA PRO A 186 27.22 -3.06 -18.19
C PRO A 186 26.09 -2.73 -17.21
N THR A 187 25.54 -1.53 -17.36
CA THR A 187 24.52 -0.96 -16.48
C THR A 187 23.40 -0.29 -17.24
N ILE A 188 22.35 0.09 -16.51
CA ILE A 188 21.25 0.93 -17.02
C ILE A 188 21.68 2.35 -17.39
N ASN A 189 22.92 2.74 -17.08
CA ASN A 189 23.47 4.01 -17.52
C ASN A 189 24.09 3.95 -18.92
N GLY A 190 24.18 2.76 -19.51
CA GLY A 190 24.63 2.52 -20.87
C GLY A 190 26.13 2.28 -21.04
N ASN A 191 26.91 2.38 -19.97
CA ASN A 191 28.35 2.09 -19.97
C ASN A 191 28.67 0.86 -19.10
N SER A 192 29.87 0.31 -19.27
CA SER A 192 30.43 -0.63 -18.28
C SER A 192 31.05 0.16 -17.15
N GLU A 193 30.55 -0.02 -15.93
CA GLU A 193 31.04 0.64 -14.71
C GLU A 193 31.03 -0.33 -13.53
N THR A 194 31.65 0.07 -12.43
CA THR A 194 31.56 -0.69 -11.18
C THR A 194 30.36 -0.21 -10.38
N TYR A 195 29.48 -1.12 -10.04
CA TYR A 195 28.25 -0.86 -9.29
C TYR A 195 28.11 -1.88 -8.16
N THR A 196 27.25 -1.58 -7.19
CA THR A 196 27.03 -2.47 -6.04
C THR A 196 25.86 -3.39 -6.33
N ARG A 197 25.96 -4.64 -5.86
CA ARG A 197 24.86 -5.60 -5.91
C ARG A 197 24.36 -5.90 -4.51
N TYR A 198 23.06 -5.74 -4.28
CA TYR A 198 22.42 -6.10 -3.02
C TYR A 198 21.67 -7.41 -3.18
N TYR A 199 21.82 -8.28 -2.19
CA TYR A 199 21.19 -9.58 -2.19
C TYR A 199 20.37 -9.76 -0.92
N SER A 200 19.21 -10.36 -1.09
CA SER A 200 18.45 -11.07 -0.06
C SER A 200 18.24 -12.49 -0.59
N VAL A 201 18.90 -13.49 0.01
CA VAL A 201 18.77 -14.89 -0.41
C VAL A 201 17.93 -15.65 0.61
N ARG A 202 16.77 -16.16 0.20
CA ARG A 202 15.90 -16.91 1.09
C ARG A 202 16.59 -18.19 1.57
N GLN A 203 16.53 -18.51 2.86
CA GLN A 203 17.21 -19.70 3.38
C GLN A 203 16.41 -21.00 3.17
N THR A 204 15.09 -20.87 2.98
CA THR A 204 14.20 -21.97 2.62
C THR A 204 13.56 -21.65 1.27
N LYS A 205 13.99 -22.36 0.23
CA LYS A 205 13.51 -22.21 -1.14
C LYS A 205 11.98 -22.31 -1.21
N ARG A 206 11.37 -21.47 -2.05
CA ARG A 206 9.96 -21.57 -2.42
C ARG A 206 9.72 -21.01 -3.81
N SER A 207 8.69 -21.50 -4.49
CA SER A 207 8.28 -21.00 -5.80
C SER A 207 6.91 -20.32 -5.78
N SER A 208 6.37 -19.98 -4.60
CA SER A 208 5.14 -19.19 -4.49
C SER A 208 5.06 -18.43 -3.17
N GLY A 209 4.25 -17.37 -3.16
CA GLY A 209 3.86 -16.64 -1.97
C GLY A 209 4.01 -15.13 -2.12
N HIS A 210 3.82 -14.46 -0.99
CA HIS A 210 3.95 -13.02 -0.82
C HIS A 210 5.40 -12.59 -0.63
N ILE A 211 5.81 -11.48 -1.25
CA ILE A 211 7.08 -10.79 -1.01
C ILE A 211 6.82 -9.30 -0.74
N THR A 212 7.18 -8.82 0.46
CA THR A 212 7.24 -7.40 0.78
C THR A 212 8.57 -6.81 0.31
N VAL A 213 8.64 -6.41 -0.96
CA VAL A 213 9.86 -5.88 -1.60
C VAL A 213 10.41 -4.66 -0.85
N SER A 214 9.53 -3.77 -0.38
CA SER A 214 9.93 -2.59 0.40
C SER A 214 10.66 -2.95 1.70
N ASP A 215 10.34 -4.07 2.35
CA ASP A 215 11.00 -4.48 3.60
C ASP A 215 12.42 -4.98 3.36
N HIS A 216 12.70 -5.57 2.19
CA HIS A 216 14.07 -5.86 1.79
C HIS A 216 14.90 -4.58 1.60
N PHE A 217 14.30 -3.55 1.01
CA PHE A 217 14.96 -2.26 0.81
C PHE A 217 15.29 -1.60 2.15
N LYS A 218 14.31 -1.57 3.07
CA LYS A 218 14.48 -1.07 4.44
C LYS A 218 15.51 -1.88 5.23
N ALA A 219 15.55 -3.21 5.05
CA ALA A 219 16.55 -4.06 5.70
C ALA A 219 17.98 -3.77 5.23
N TRP A 220 18.18 -3.49 3.94
CA TRP A 220 19.48 -3.09 3.41
C TRP A 220 19.89 -1.70 3.93
N GLU A 221 18.98 -0.73 3.93
CA GLU A 221 19.23 0.60 4.47
C GLU A 221 19.60 0.57 5.96
N LYS A 222 18.91 -0.27 6.75
CA LYS A 222 19.19 -0.47 8.18
C LYS A 222 20.59 -1.01 8.45
N GLU A 223 21.18 -1.73 7.50
CA GLU A 223 22.57 -2.16 7.56
C GLU A 223 23.58 -1.07 7.15
N GLY A 224 23.09 0.14 6.89
CA GLY A 224 23.89 1.30 6.49
C GLY A 224 24.28 1.26 5.01
N TRP A 225 23.51 0.56 4.17
CA TRP A 225 23.76 0.53 2.73
C TRP A 225 22.99 1.65 2.05
N ASP A 226 23.68 2.45 1.24
CA ASP A 226 23.08 3.58 0.54
C ASP A 226 22.05 3.14 -0.51
N ILE A 227 20.86 3.73 -0.45
CA ILE A 227 19.73 3.43 -1.35
C ILE A 227 19.50 4.60 -2.29
N GLY A 228 19.51 4.32 -3.61
CA GLY A 228 19.19 5.29 -4.65
C GLY A 228 17.70 5.32 -5.03
N ASN A 229 17.40 5.98 -6.15
CA ASN A 229 16.03 6.08 -6.66
C ASN A 229 15.58 4.78 -7.33
N LEU A 230 14.39 4.29 -7.04
CA LEU A 230 13.88 3.04 -7.60
C LEU A 230 13.64 3.17 -9.11
N TYR A 231 14.38 2.41 -9.91
CA TYR A 231 14.23 2.39 -11.35
C TYR A 231 13.14 1.40 -11.77
N ASP A 232 13.24 0.13 -11.39
CA ASP A 232 12.29 -0.92 -11.77
C ASP A 232 12.16 -1.99 -10.67
N VAL A 233 11.07 -2.77 -10.71
CA VAL A 233 10.87 -3.99 -9.90
C VAL A 233 10.34 -5.09 -10.81
N ASN A 234 11.10 -6.18 -10.97
CA ASN A 234 10.75 -7.26 -11.88
C ASN A 234 10.80 -8.63 -11.19
N MET A 235 9.87 -9.51 -11.53
CA MET A 235 10.01 -10.95 -11.32
C MET A 235 10.82 -11.54 -12.48
N CYS A 236 11.87 -12.28 -12.15
CA CYS A 236 12.91 -12.72 -13.08
C CYS A 236 13.16 -14.22 -12.98
N VAL A 237 13.37 -14.84 -14.13
CA VAL A 237 13.88 -16.19 -14.31
C VAL A 237 15.21 -16.09 -15.04
N GLU A 238 16.25 -16.68 -14.46
CA GLU A 238 17.58 -16.76 -15.08
C GLU A 238 18.02 -18.21 -15.25
N GLY A 239 18.62 -18.51 -16.40
CA GLY A 239 19.27 -19.78 -16.69
C GLY A 239 20.70 -19.55 -17.18
N TYR A 240 21.68 -20.07 -16.45
CA TYR A 240 23.08 -20.03 -16.84
C TYR A 240 23.57 -21.45 -17.13
N GLN A 241 24.07 -21.71 -18.34
CA GLN A 241 24.55 -23.02 -18.79
C GLN A 241 23.58 -24.19 -18.50
N SER A 242 22.28 -23.89 -18.52
CA SER A 242 21.22 -24.81 -18.09
C SER A 242 20.08 -24.90 -19.11
N LYS A 243 19.14 -25.79 -18.84
CA LYS A 243 17.89 -26.01 -19.56
C LYS A 243 16.77 -26.03 -18.54
N GLY A 244 15.63 -25.47 -18.87
CA GLY A 244 14.52 -25.46 -17.96
C GLY A 244 13.30 -24.73 -18.47
N TYR A 245 12.36 -24.58 -17.56
CA TYR A 245 11.04 -24.03 -17.77
C TYR A 245 10.59 -23.31 -16.50
N ALA A 246 9.86 -22.22 -16.67
CA ALA A 246 9.20 -21.51 -15.60
C ALA A 246 7.82 -21.03 -16.08
N ASP A 247 6.77 -21.44 -15.39
CA ASP A 247 5.43 -20.86 -15.54
C ASP A 247 5.19 -19.92 -14.37
N VAL A 248 5.04 -18.62 -14.61
CA VAL A 248 5.07 -17.61 -13.54
C VAL A 248 3.80 -16.76 -13.59
N ASP A 249 2.92 -16.99 -12.63
CA ASP A 249 1.85 -16.08 -12.29
C ASP A 249 2.37 -15.06 -11.27
N VAL A 250 2.15 -13.78 -11.54
CA VAL A 250 2.67 -12.70 -10.69
C VAL A 250 1.72 -11.52 -10.71
N HIS A 251 1.43 -11.03 -9.51
CA HIS A 251 0.55 -9.90 -9.25
C HIS A 251 1.33 -8.84 -8.50
N PHE A 252 1.51 -7.69 -9.14
CA PHE A 252 2.10 -6.52 -8.49
C PHE A 252 1.00 -5.71 -7.83
N TYR A 253 1.26 -5.28 -6.60
CA TYR A 253 0.41 -4.34 -5.89
C TYR A 253 1.20 -3.04 -5.81
N PRO A 254 1.06 -2.14 -6.81
CA PRO A 254 1.60 -0.81 -6.65
C PRO A 254 0.89 -0.20 -5.45
N GLY A 255 1.62 0.07 -4.37
CA GLY A 255 1.16 1.06 -3.40
C GLY A 255 0.86 2.37 -4.15
N PRO A 256 -0.02 3.25 -3.62
CA PRO A 256 -0.36 4.49 -4.31
C PRO A 256 0.92 5.20 -4.77
N ILE A 257 1.04 5.46 -6.08
CA ILE A 257 2.05 6.34 -6.67
C ILE A 257 1.57 7.76 -6.35
N PRO A 258 2.25 8.55 -5.49
CA PRO A 258 1.92 9.95 -5.38
C PRO A 258 2.44 10.66 -6.64
N ASP A 259 1.60 11.49 -7.27
CA ASP A 259 2.03 12.43 -8.30
C ASP A 259 3.21 13.31 -7.81
N PRO A 260 4.06 13.84 -8.72
CA PRO A 260 5.19 14.67 -8.35
C PRO A 260 4.71 16.03 -7.84
N VAL A 261 4.49 16.13 -6.53
CA VAL A 261 4.29 17.39 -5.81
C VAL A 261 5.67 17.94 -5.39
N PRO A 262 5.94 19.26 -5.49
CA PRO A 262 7.14 19.86 -4.93
C PRO A 262 7.28 19.47 -3.46
N GLN A 263 8.43 18.94 -3.07
CA GLN A 263 8.63 18.31 -1.76
C GLN A 263 8.16 19.22 -0.60
N PRO A 264 7.24 18.75 0.26
CA PRO A 264 7.16 19.27 1.60
C PRO A 264 8.44 18.87 2.34
N GLN A 265 8.98 19.79 3.16
CA GLN A 265 9.94 19.47 4.22
C GLN A 265 9.49 18.22 5.00
N PRO A 266 10.41 17.50 5.70
CA PRO A 266 10.01 16.38 6.55
C PRO A 266 8.85 16.84 7.42
N GLU A 267 7.72 16.14 7.33
CA GLU A 267 6.64 16.39 8.27
C GLU A 267 7.23 16.19 9.66
N PRO A 268 7.08 17.17 10.57
CA PRO A 268 7.39 16.93 11.97
C PRO A 268 6.59 15.69 12.41
N ASP A 269 7.14 14.90 13.34
CA ASP A 269 6.37 13.88 14.08
C ASP A 269 4.96 14.43 14.32
N PRO A 270 3.86 13.69 14.06
CA PRO A 270 2.50 14.19 14.15
C PRO A 270 2.33 14.82 15.52
N VAL A 271 2.39 16.15 15.53
CA VAL A 271 2.24 16.94 16.73
C VAL A 271 0.75 16.91 16.98
N PRO A 272 0.31 16.39 18.14
CA PRO A 272 -1.11 16.38 18.43
C PRO A 272 -1.61 17.82 18.34
N ASP A 273 -2.83 17.99 17.84
CA ASP A 273 -3.41 19.30 17.67
C ASP A 273 -3.52 20.06 19.01
N LYS A 274 -4.05 21.29 18.98
CA LYS A 274 -4.25 22.10 20.20
C LYS A 274 -5.10 21.39 21.29
N ASN A 275 -5.91 20.41 20.92
CA ASN A 275 -6.76 19.63 21.81
C ASN A 275 -6.06 18.34 22.29
N GLY A 276 -4.91 18.00 21.73
CA GLY A 276 -4.16 16.80 22.05
C GLY A 276 -4.50 15.62 21.13
N HIS A 277 -5.11 15.85 19.98
CA HIS A 277 -5.55 14.81 19.04
C HIS A 277 -4.48 14.56 17.97
N TYR A 278 -4.04 13.31 17.86
CA TYR A 278 -3.16 12.83 16.78
C TYR A 278 -3.95 12.58 15.50
N ILE A 279 -5.12 11.96 15.63
CA ILE A 279 -6.07 11.73 14.55
C ILE A 279 -7.42 12.27 15.00
N ASN A 280 -8.11 12.97 14.11
CA ASN A 280 -9.46 13.47 14.29
C ASN A 280 -10.19 13.38 12.94
N GLU A 281 -10.72 12.20 12.66
CA GLU A 281 -11.41 11.89 11.41
C GLU A 281 -12.92 12.05 11.58
N LYS A 282 -13.49 12.93 10.75
CA LYS A 282 -14.92 13.29 10.74
C LYS A 282 -15.64 12.85 9.47
N PHE A 283 -14.93 12.20 8.55
CA PHE A 283 -15.46 11.63 7.31
C PHE A 283 -16.10 12.65 6.35
N GLU A 284 -15.76 13.93 6.50
CA GLU A 284 -16.30 15.01 5.65
C GLU A 284 -15.68 15.03 4.24
N SER A 285 -14.45 14.53 4.14
CA SER A 285 -13.62 14.59 2.92
C SER A 285 -13.36 13.24 2.26
N GLY A 286 -13.68 12.13 2.93
CA GLY A 286 -13.37 10.79 2.46
C GLY A 286 -13.34 9.78 3.61
N THR A 287 -12.93 8.55 3.30
CA THR A 287 -12.84 7.45 4.28
C THR A 287 -11.63 7.54 5.22
N GLY A 288 -10.75 8.53 5.02
CA GLY A 288 -9.43 8.52 5.64
C GLY A 288 -8.68 7.23 5.27
N ASP A 289 -7.87 6.74 6.21
CA ASP A 289 -7.09 5.50 6.09
C ASP A 289 -7.88 4.23 6.49
N PHE A 290 -9.19 4.35 6.68
CA PHE A 290 -10.02 3.20 7.01
C PHE A 290 -10.22 2.28 5.80
N VAL A 291 -10.22 0.97 6.06
CA VAL A 291 -10.49 -0.08 5.07
C VAL A 291 -11.56 -1.05 5.58
N PRO A 292 -12.31 -1.72 4.67
CA PRO A 292 -13.28 -2.73 5.09
C PRO A 292 -12.63 -3.90 5.81
N ARG A 293 -13.28 -4.40 6.87
CA ARG A 293 -12.87 -5.61 7.57
C ARG A 293 -13.80 -6.77 7.28
N GLY A 294 -13.23 -7.89 6.83
CA GLY A 294 -13.98 -9.08 6.44
C GLY A 294 -14.73 -8.85 5.13
N GLY A 295 -15.99 -9.27 5.05
CA GLY A 295 -16.83 -9.10 3.86
C GLY A 295 -17.66 -7.82 3.79
N SER A 296 -17.37 -6.81 4.61
CA SER A 296 -18.07 -5.52 4.58
C SER A 296 -17.64 -4.66 3.39
N LEU A 297 -18.41 -3.60 3.14
CA LEU A 297 -18.03 -2.46 2.32
C LEU A 297 -18.02 -1.21 3.19
N ILE A 298 -17.26 -0.19 2.77
CA ILE A 298 -17.32 1.14 3.38
C ILE A 298 -17.53 2.20 2.32
N ASP A 299 -18.32 3.22 2.65
CA ASP A 299 -18.53 4.38 1.79
C ASP A 299 -18.92 5.60 2.63
N ILE A 300 -18.72 6.79 2.09
CA ILE A 300 -19.12 8.02 2.75
C ILE A 300 -20.59 8.30 2.48
N THR A 301 -21.35 8.61 3.54
CA THR A 301 -22.77 8.91 3.43
C THR A 301 -23.10 10.26 4.06
N SER A 302 -24.06 10.98 3.47
CA SER A 302 -24.70 12.16 4.05
C SER A 302 -26.07 11.84 4.66
N SER A 303 -26.46 10.57 4.70
CA SER A 303 -27.79 10.16 5.21
C SER A 303 -27.94 10.35 6.71
N VAL A 304 -26.83 10.24 7.43
CA VAL A 304 -26.69 10.41 8.89
C VAL A 304 -25.28 10.90 9.19
N SER A 305 -25.14 11.72 10.22
CA SER A 305 -23.85 12.16 10.77
C SER A 305 -24.02 12.39 12.28
N ASN A 306 -22.93 12.29 13.03
CA ASN A 306 -22.87 12.68 14.44
C ASN A 306 -22.45 14.15 14.54
N SER A 307 -21.36 14.51 13.86
CA SER A 307 -20.96 15.90 13.64
C SER A 307 -20.83 16.17 12.14
N GLY A 308 -20.87 17.45 11.75
CA GLY A 308 -20.81 17.79 10.32
C GLY A 308 -21.96 17.20 9.49
N ASN A 309 -21.68 16.88 8.23
CA ASN A 309 -22.65 16.48 7.22
C ASN A 309 -22.55 15.03 6.79
N LYS A 310 -21.42 14.38 7.06
CA LYS A 310 -21.14 13.04 6.53
C LYS A 310 -20.68 12.11 7.65
N SER A 311 -20.79 10.83 7.38
CA SER A 311 -20.22 9.77 8.23
C SER A 311 -19.76 8.62 7.34
N LEU A 312 -19.01 7.68 7.92
CA LEU A 312 -18.62 6.46 7.23
C LEU A 312 -19.70 5.38 7.43
N ALA A 313 -20.32 4.94 6.35
CA ALA A 313 -21.21 3.79 6.35
C ALA A 313 -20.39 2.50 6.23
N VAL A 314 -20.75 1.49 7.02
CA VAL A 314 -20.20 0.13 6.97
C VAL A 314 -21.35 -0.83 6.64
N SER A 315 -21.31 -1.37 5.42
CA SER A 315 -22.44 -2.07 4.80
C SER A 315 -22.09 -3.48 4.32
N GLU A 316 -23.11 -4.20 3.81
CA GLU A 316 -22.98 -5.57 3.28
C GLU A 316 -22.39 -6.55 4.29
N ARG A 317 -22.57 -6.27 5.58
CA ARG A 317 -22.02 -7.09 6.67
C ARG A 317 -22.76 -8.42 6.72
N LYS A 318 -22.00 -9.52 6.71
CA LYS A 318 -22.51 -10.90 6.74
C LYS A 318 -22.31 -11.60 8.08
N ASP A 319 -21.36 -11.11 8.87
CA ASP A 319 -21.07 -11.58 10.22
C ASP A 319 -20.82 -10.37 11.15
N SER A 320 -21.01 -10.55 12.46
CA SER A 320 -20.77 -9.51 13.47
C SER A 320 -19.34 -9.00 13.52
N TRP A 321 -18.36 -9.84 13.20
CA TRP A 321 -16.97 -9.40 13.18
C TRP A 321 -16.64 -8.60 11.91
N HIS A 322 -17.45 -8.66 10.85
CA HIS A 322 -17.26 -7.76 9.70
C HIS A 322 -17.44 -6.32 10.18
N GLY A 323 -16.64 -5.40 9.65
CA GLY A 323 -16.62 -4.04 10.19
C GLY A 323 -15.71 -3.15 9.38
N VAL A 324 -14.96 -2.30 10.07
CA VAL A 324 -13.95 -1.43 9.48
C VAL A 324 -12.68 -1.48 10.32
N GLU A 325 -11.53 -1.30 9.68
CA GLU A 325 -10.23 -1.27 10.34
C GLU A 325 -9.34 -0.13 9.85
N ILE A 326 -8.41 0.29 10.71
CA ILE A 326 -7.38 1.28 10.42
C ILE A 326 -6.04 0.78 11.00
N GLU A 327 -4.98 0.84 10.20
CA GLU A 327 -3.63 0.50 10.63
C GLU A 327 -3.02 1.68 11.39
N LEU A 328 -2.39 1.41 12.54
CA LEU A 328 -1.70 2.41 13.34
C LEU A 328 -0.21 2.37 13.03
N ASP A 329 0.34 3.52 12.62
CA ASP A 329 1.77 3.64 12.33
C ASP A 329 2.61 3.39 13.59
N PRO A 330 3.47 2.35 13.60
CA PRO A 330 4.29 2.00 14.76
C PRO A 330 5.40 3.04 15.06
N GLU A 331 5.68 3.98 14.15
CA GLU A 331 6.58 5.11 14.45
C GLU A 331 5.95 6.10 15.43
N PHE A 332 4.62 6.19 15.45
CA PHE A 332 3.85 7.14 16.28
C PHE A 332 3.11 6.47 17.43
N PHE A 333 2.54 5.29 17.20
CA PHE A 333 1.78 4.51 18.18
C PHE A 333 2.62 3.33 18.66
N LYS A 334 3.24 3.51 19.84
CA LYS A 334 4.28 2.59 20.31
C LYS A 334 3.73 1.62 21.35
N ALA A 335 4.18 0.37 21.26
CA ALA A 335 3.93 -0.62 22.30
C ALA A 335 4.42 -0.12 23.67
N GLY A 336 3.60 -0.30 24.70
CA GLY A 336 3.84 0.17 26.06
C GLY A 336 3.45 1.64 26.32
N GLU A 337 3.15 2.42 25.27
CA GLU A 337 2.68 3.80 25.42
C GLU A 337 1.14 3.87 25.54
N THR A 338 0.66 4.94 26.17
CA THR A 338 -0.77 5.13 26.48
C THR A 338 -1.37 6.26 25.66
N TYR A 339 -2.52 5.97 25.05
CA TYR A 339 -3.27 6.89 24.19
C TYR A 339 -4.75 6.88 24.56
N GLY A 340 -5.46 7.94 24.16
CA GLY A 340 -6.91 8.00 24.19
C GLY A 340 -7.48 7.61 22.84
N PHE A 341 -8.53 6.79 22.82
CA PHE A 341 -9.26 6.39 21.62
C PHE A 341 -10.75 6.72 21.78
N SER A 342 -11.38 7.21 20.71
CA SER A 342 -12.81 7.43 20.65
C SER A 342 -13.36 7.22 19.25
N VAL A 343 -14.60 6.74 19.17
CA VAL A 343 -15.39 6.78 17.93
C VAL A 343 -16.87 6.85 18.27
N MET A 344 -17.65 7.55 17.45
CA MET A 344 -19.11 7.52 17.50
C MET A 344 -19.60 6.43 16.56
N ALA A 345 -20.56 5.63 17.01
CA ALA A 345 -21.17 4.57 16.22
C ALA A 345 -22.70 4.63 16.29
N MET A 346 -23.37 4.24 15.20
CA MET A 346 -24.84 4.20 15.14
C MET A 346 -25.33 3.10 14.20
N GLN A 347 -26.49 2.50 14.51
CA GLN A 347 -27.18 1.57 13.61
C GLN A 347 -28.68 1.88 13.53
N ASN A 348 -29.31 1.56 12.40
CA ASN A 348 -30.71 1.89 12.13
C ASN A 348 -31.65 0.68 11.99
N LYS A 349 -31.17 -0.54 12.24
CA LYS A 349 -31.87 -1.79 11.92
C LYS A 349 -32.44 -2.47 13.16
N SER A 350 -31.59 -2.91 14.09
CA SER A 350 -31.99 -3.63 15.31
C SER A 350 -32.51 -2.67 16.39
N SER A 351 -33.23 -3.17 17.39
CA SER A 351 -33.66 -2.34 18.52
C SER A 351 -32.48 -1.76 19.29
N SER A 352 -31.43 -2.57 19.46
CA SER A 352 -30.16 -2.17 20.05
C SER A 352 -29.06 -3.13 19.60
N GLU A 353 -27.82 -2.67 19.58
CA GLU A 353 -26.63 -3.43 19.21
C GLU A 353 -25.46 -3.08 20.12
N ASN A 354 -24.59 -4.05 20.43
CA ASN A 354 -23.34 -3.75 21.11
C ASN A 354 -22.26 -3.53 20.07
N PHE A 355 -21.61 -2.38 20.14
CA PHE A 355 -20.42 -2.06 19.37
C PHE A 355 -19.17 -2.37 20.18
N SER A 356 -18.12 -2.79 19.48
CA SER A 356 -16.81 -3.08 20.04
C SER A 356 -15.73 -2.39 19.21
N MET A 357 -14.81 -1.75 19.91
CA MET A 357 -13.56 -1.22 19.37
C MET A 357 -12.41 -1.98 20.02
N ALA A 358 -11.54 -2.57 19.20
CA ALA A 358 -10.44 -3.39 19.68
C ALA A 358 -9.20 -3.24 18.81
N LEU A 359 -8.04 -3.49 19.43
CA LEU A 359 -6.75 -3.53 18.76
C LEU A 359 -6.37 -4.99 18.45
N ARG A 360 -6.13 -5.27 17.18
CA ARG A 360 -5.46 -6.49 16.73
C ARG A 360 -3.96 -6.22 16.65
N TYR A 361 -3.15 -7.15 17.14
CA TYR A 361 -1.69 -7.07 17.13
C TYR A 361 -1.04 -8.45 17.18
N PHE A 362 0.27 -8.53 16.92
CA PHE A 362 1.08 -9.70 17.29
C PHE A 362 2.15 -9.30 18.31
N THR A 363 2.71 -10.30 19.00
CA THR A 363 3.95 -10.12 19.76
C THR A 363 4.98 -11.14 19.28
N SER A 364 6.26 -10.94 19.59
CA SER A 364 7.31 -11.91 19.26
C SER A 364 7.03 -13.31 19.85
N ASP A 365 6.33 -13.35 20.99
CA ASP A 365 6.08 -14.58 21.75
C ASP A 365 4.74 -15.23 21.37
N ALA A 366 3.85 -14.49 20.71
CA ALA A 366 2.58 -14.97 20.16
C ALA A 366 2.40 -14.43 18.73
N PRO A 367 2.92 -15.15 17.70
CA PRO A 367 2.90 -14.71 16.30
C PRO A 367 1.54 -14.96 15.62
N TYR A 368 0.45 -14.91 16.38
CA TYR A 368 -0.93 -15.04 15.92
C TYR A 368 -1.75 -13.89 16.49
N ASP A 369 -2.82 -13.49 15.78
CA ASP A 369 -3.67 -12.37 16.15
C ASP A 369 -4.04 -12.39 17.63
N GLN A 370 -3.56 -11.39 18.35
CA GLN A 370 -4.02 -11.03 19.68
C GLN A 370 -5.04 -9.90 19.55
N TYR A 371 -5.98 -9.87 20.47
CA TYR A 371 -7.03 -8.86 20.51
C TYR A 371 -7.05 -8.22 21.89
N ALA A 372 -6.90 -6.90 21.94
CA ALA A 372 -7.11 -6.11 23.14
C ALA A 372 -8.35 -5.24 22.94
N ASN A 373 -9.39 -5.49 23.74
CA ASN A 373 -10.58 -4.64 23.72
C ASN A 373 -10.22 -3.24 24.24
N ILE A 374 -10.55 -2.22 23.46
CA ILE A 374 -10.34 -0.82 23.82
C ILE A 374 -11.59 -0.29 24.52
N ALA A 375 -12.75 -0.45 23.89
CA ALA A 375 -14.03 -0.01 24.42
C ALA A 375 -15.19 -0.82 23.83
N THR A 376 -16.32 -0.84 24.55
CA THR A 376 -17.61 -1.37 24.08
C THR A 376 -18.72 -0.43 24.48
N ALA A 377 -19.75 -0.29 23.64
CA ALA A 377 -20.92 0.51 23.99
C ALA A 377 -22.20 -0.05 23.35
N LYS A 378 -23.33 0.09 24.05
CA LYS A 378 -24.64 -0.33 23.54
C LYS A 378 -25.31 0.83 22.82
N GLY A 379 -25.51 0.68 21.52
CA GLY A 379 -26.23 1.67 20.69
C GLY A 379 -27.69 1.27 20.50
N GLU A 380 -28.61 2.19 20.77
CA GLU A 380 -30.03 2.03 20.46
C GLU A 380 -30.30 2.39 18.99
N LYS A 381 -31.47 1.97 18.47
CA LYS A 381 -31.84 2.22 17.07
C LYS A 381 -31.87 3.72 16.74
N GLY A 382 -31.03 4.14 15.80
CA GLY A 382 -30.97 5.51 15.29
C GLY A 382 -30.35 6.51 16.25
N GLU A 383 -29.69 6.03 17.31
CA GLU A 383 -28.99 6.87 18.27
C GLU A 383 -27.47 6.64 18.17
N TRP A 384 -26.72 7.73 18.19
CA TRP A 384 -25.27 7.69 18.25
C TRP A 384 -24.80 7.33 19.65
N VAL A 385 -23.83 6.41 19.72
CA VAL A 385 -23.17 6.01 20.97
C VAL A 385 -21.66 6.16 20.83
N GLN A 386 -21.01 6.65 21.89
CA GLN A 386 -19.55 6.78 21.92
C GLN A 386 -18.91 5.49 22.45
N LEU A 387 -17.92 4.98 21.73
CA LEU A 387 -16.95 4.02 22.25
C LEU A 387 -15.69 4.81 22.58
N ALA A 388 -15.35 4.93 23.87
CA ALA A 388 -14.19 5.71 24.29
C ALA A 388 -13.38 4.99 25.36
N ASN A 389 -12.06 5.08 25.22
CA ASN A 389 -11.10 4.75 26.26
C ASN A 389 -10.03 5.86 26.32
N PRO A 390 -10.11 6.77 27.31
CA PRO A 390 -9.17 7.88 27.41
C PRO A 390 -7.73 7.48 27.78
N SER A 391 -7.51 6.26 28.26
CA SER A 391 -6.21 5.79 28.76
C SER A 391 -6.05 4.30 28.46
N PHE A 392 -5.84 4.01 27.17
CA PHE A 392 -5.53 2.66 26.69
C PHE A 392 -4.02 2.54 26.43
N THR A 393 -3.38 1.62 27.15
CA THR A 393 -1.98 1.26 26.91
C THR A 393 -1.89 0.20 25.83
N ILE A 394 -1.14 0.49 24.76
CA ILE A 394 -0.86 -0.49 23.72
C ILE A 394 -0.03 -1.62 24.35
N PRO A 395 -0.40 -2.91 24.18
CA PRO A 395 0.30 -4.01 24.83
C PRO A 395 1.82 -4.01 24.56
N ASP A 396 2.61 -4.39 25.57
CA ASP A 396 4.06 -4.46 25.44
C ASP A 396 4.48 -5.41 24.31
N GLY A 397 5.45 -4.98 23.50
CA GLY A 397 5.94 -5.75 22.36
C GLY A 397 4.93 -5.94 21.23
N ALA A 398 3.80 -5.23 21.23
CA ALA A 398 2.82 -5.26 20.15
C ALA A 398 3.39 -4.68 18.85
N GLY A 399 3.21 -5.41 17.75
CA GLY A 399 3.46 -4.95 16.39
C GLY A 399 2.26 -5.23 15.48
N ASN A 400 2.26 -4.61 14.29
CA ASN A 400 1.17 -4.69 13.30
C ASN A 400 -0.18 -4.33 13.93
N LEU A 401 -0.23 -3.09 14.40
CA LEU A 401 -1.30 -2.54 15.19
C LEU A 401 -2.46 -2.18 14.27
N VAL A 402 -3.57 -2.93 14.37
CA VAL A 402 -4.77 -2.70 13.55
C VAL A 402 -5.97 -2.50 14.47
N LEU A 403 -6.47 -1.26 14.54
CA LEU A 403 -7.69 -0.96 15.27
C LEU A 403 -8.89 -1.32 14.40
N HIS A 404 -9.88 -2.01 14.97
CA HIS A 404 -11.10 -2.37 14.27
C HIS A 404 -12.33 -2.05 15.10
N ILE A 405 -13.41 -1.77 14.39
CA ILE A 405 -14.73 -1.47 14.94
C ILE A 405 -15.72 -2.44 14.31
N ASN A 406 -16.50 -3.11 15.15
CA ASN A 406 -17.51 -4.07 14.74
C ASN A 406 -18.66 -4.11 15.75
N THR A 407 -19.62 -5.01 15.52
CA THR A 407 -20.71 -5.29 16.48
C THR A 407 -20.55 -6.68 17.08
N ASP A 408 -21.25 -6.98 18.16
CA ASP A 408 -21.05 -8.25 18.89
C ASP A 408 -22.21 -9.26 18.70
N THR A 409 -23.16 -9.00 17.80
CA THR A 409 -24.31 -9.91 17.59
C THR A 409 -23.89 -11.25 16.96
N GLU A 410 -24.02 -12.34 17.71
CA GLU A 410 -23.64 -13.69 17.25
C GLU A 410 -24.55 -14.27 16.15
N ASP A 411 -25.70 -13.67 15.87
CA ASP A 411 -26.61 -14.11 14.81
C ASP A 411 -26.39 -13.31 13.52
N ALA A 412 -25.72 -13.95 12.55
CA ALA A 412 -25.49 -13.46 11.19
C ALA A 412 -26.77 -12.95 10.50
N ALA A 413 -27.94 -13.55 10.77
CA ALA A 413 -29.22 -13.11 10.19
C ALA A 413 -29.69 -11.75 10.74
N THR A 414 -29.19 -11.36 11.91
CA THR A 414 -29.50 -10.09 12.58
C THR A 414 -28.35 -9.10 12.53
N THR A 415 -27.24 -9.43 11.85
CA THR A 415 -26.14 -8.50 11.62
C THR A 415 -26.67 -7.23 10.95
N THR A 416 -26.26 -6.09 11.49
CA THR A 416 -26.76 -4.77 11.13
C THR A 416 -25.66 -3.95 10.48
N ASP A 417 -25.97 -3.27 9.38
CA ASP A 417 -25.07 -2.24 8.89
C ASP A 417 -25.04 -1.08 9.90
N PHE A 418 -23.90 -0.41 9.99
CA PHE A 418 -23.69 0.66 10.95
C PHE A 418 -22.93 1.83 10.33
N PHE A 419 -22.89 2.93 11.06
CA PHE A 419 -22.20 4.15 10.70
C PHE A 419 -21.18 4.48 11.79
N ILE A 420 -20.02 5.02 11.42
CA ILE A 420 -19.08 5.62 12.36
C ILE A 420 -18.79 7.06 12.00
N ASP A 421 -18.51 7.85 13.03
CA ASP A 421 -18.18 9.26 12.91
C ASP A 421 -17.26 9.70 14.07
N ASP A 422 -16.65 10.88 13.95
CA ASP A 422 -15.79 11.49 14.97
C ASP A 422 -14.78 10.50 15.60
N PHE A 423 -13.97 9.85 14.75
CA PHE A 423 -12.90 8.96 15.19
C PHE A 423 -11.70 9.78 15.67
N ILE A 424 -11.26 9.53 16.91
CA ILE A 424 -10.19 10.28 17.54
C ILE A 424 -9.16 9.33 18.14
N ILE A 425 -7.89 9.58 17.83
CA ILE A 425 -6.75 9.09 18.61
C ILE A 425 -6.05 10.29 19.22
N ALA A 426 -5.78 10.25 20.51
CA ALA A 426 -5.30 11.40 21.26
C ALA A 426 -4.21 11.01 22.27
N LEU A 427 -3.53 12.03 22.80
CA LEU A 427 -2.78 11.89 24.04
C LEU A 427 -3.66 11.31 25.15
N GLU A 428 -3.03 10.63 26.11
CA GLU A 428 -3.71 10.10 27.29
C GLU A 428 -4.59 11.19 27.96
N ASN A 429 -5.83 10.82 28.27
CA ASN A 429 -6.84 11.66 28.92
C ASN A 429 -7.26 12.91 28.11
N LYS A 430 -7.02 12.93 26.79
CA LYS A 430 -7.49 13.99 25.86
C LYS A 430 -8.73 13.62 25.04
N ILE A 431 -9.39 12.53 25.41
CA ILE A 431 -10.72 12.18 24.93
C ILE A 431 -11.78 12.73 25.90
N LEU A 432 -12.79 13.40 25.35
CA LEU A 432 -13.94 13.87 26.09
C LEU A 432 -15.02 12.78 26.05
N VAL A 433 -15.35 12.23 27.23
CA VAL A 433 -16.29 11.11 27.35
C VAL A 433 -17.70 11.64 27.60
N ASN A 434 -18.67 11.11 26.85
CA ASN A 434 -20.07 11.54 26.82
C ASN A 434 -20.24 12.99 26.33
N GLU A 435 -19.31 13.51 25.53
CA GLU A 435 -19.59 14.72 24.78
C GLU A 435 -20.66 14.41 23.74
N GLN A 436 -21.84 14.99 23.94
CA GLN A 436 -22.80 15.12 22.85
C GLN A 436 -22.20 16.16 21.90
N PRO A 437 -22.10 15.88 20.59
CA PRO A 437 -21.64 16.89 19.64
C PRO A 437 -22.52 18.15 19.75
N GLU A 438 -21.98 19.30 19.35
CA GLU A 438 -22.83 20.41 18.93
C GLU A 438 -23.73 19.88 17.81
N LYS A 439 -24.97 19.54 18.16
CA LYS A 439 -25.95 19.02 17.23
C LYS A 439 -26.04 19.99 16.07
N LEU A 440 -25.74 19.56 14.85
CA LEU A 440 -25.96 20.38 13.66
C LEU A 440 -27.46 20.73 13.59
N ILE A 441 -27.78 21.97 13.91
CA ILE A 441 -29.13 22.52 13.72
C ILE A 441 -29.13 23.13 12.33
N ARG A 442 -29.78 22.50 11.35
CA ARG A 442 -29.98 23.12 10.02
C ARG A 442 -30.58 24.50 10.21
N GLY A 443 -29.99 25.51 9.58
CA GLY A 443 -30.35 26.92 9.72
C GLY A 443 -29.69 27.67 10.88
N ASP A 444 -28.85 27.04 11.69
CA ASP A 444 -28.02 27.66 12.73
C ASP A 444 -26.57 27.74 12.22
N LEU A 445 -26.23 28.89 11.63
CA LEU A 445 -24.97 29.09 10.90
C LEU A 445 -23.87 29.69 11.79
N ASP A 446 -24.23 30.28 12.94
CA ASP A 446 -23.27 30.76 13.93
C ASP A 446 -23.06 29.80 15.12
N ASN A 447 -23.75 28.65 15.11
CA ASN A 447 -23.69 27.59 16.12
C ASN A 447 -24.05 28.09 17.53
N ASP A 448 -24.92 29.08 17.66
CA ASP A 448 -25.37 29.60 18.96
C ASP A 448 -26.50 28.76 19.59
N GLY A 449 -27.01 27.76 18.86
CA GLY A 449 -28.10 26.88 19.24
C GLY A 449 -29.48 27.41 18.85
N ARG A 450 -29.59 28.52 18.10
CA ARG A 450 -30.85 29.18 17.74
C ARG A 450 -30.87 29.64 16.28
N ILE A 451 -31.89 29.22 15.55
CA ILE A 451 -32.16 29.74 14.21
C ILE A 451 -32.75 31.16 14.31
N SER A 452 -32.00 32.15 13.82
CA SER A 452 -32.29 33.58 13.97
C SER A 452 -31.98 34.41 12.72
N ILE A 453 -32.21 35.73 12.80
CA ILE A 453 -31.90 36.65 11.69
C ILE A 453 -30.39 36.84 11.46
N PHE A 454 -29.55 36.47 12.43
CA PHE A 454 -28.10 36.50 12.28
C PHE A 454 -27.67 35.38 11.32
N ASP A 455 -28.26 34.20 11.43
CA ASP A 455 -28.07 33.07 10.51
C ASP A 455 -28.50 33.41 9.09
N LEU A 456 -29.61 34.13 8.93
CA LEU A 456 -30.07 34.60 7.62
C LEU A 456 -29.05 35.51 6.92
N SER A 457 -28.26 36.25 7.69
CA SER A 457 -27.19 37.10 7.16
C SER A 457 -25.98 36.28 6.73
N LEU A 458 -25.67 35.22 7.48
CA LEU A 458 -24.61 34.27 7.15
C LEU A 458 -24.98 33.42 5.94
N GLU A 459 -26.25 33.02 5.80
CA GLU A 459 -26.79 32.25 4.69
C GLU A 459 -26.65 33.03 3.38
N ARG A 460 -27.01 34.31 3.41
CA ARG A 460 -26.81 35.20 2.27
C ARG A 460 -25.33 35.32 1.89
N ASN A 461 -24.43 35.35 2.88
CA ASN A 461 -22.99 35.38 2.63
C ASN A 461 -22.49 34.05 2.06
N ALA A 462 -23.01 32.92 2.55
CA ALA A 462 -22.71 31.58 2.06
C ALA A 462 -23.09 31.43 0.58
N ILE A 463 -24.26 31.92 0.14
CA ILE A 463 -24.67 31.91 -1.27
C ILE A 463 -23.78 32.81 -2.15
N ILE A 464 -23.29 33.92 -1.62
CA ILE A 464 -22.38 34.80 -2.37
C ILE A 464 -21.03 34.13 -2.56
N ASN A 465 -20.51 33.46 -1.52
CA ASN A 465 -19.18 32.85 -1.53
C ASN A 465 -19.18 31.40 -2.06
N SER A 466 -20.34 30.74 -2.17
CA SER A 466 -20.45 29.43 -2.84
C SER A 466 -20.11 29.55 -4.34
N SER A 467 -20.20 30.75 -4.90
CA SER A 467 -19.75 31.08 -6.26
C SER A 467 -18.23 31.17 -6.40
N SER A 468 -17.48 31.35 -5.29
CA SER A 468 -16.02 31.49 -5.26
C SER A 468 -15.28 30.22 -4.83
N GLY A 469 -15.98 29.14 -4.49
CA GLY A 469 -15.39 27.87 -4.04
C GLY A 469 -14.98 27.86 -2.56
N ASP A 470 -15.45 28.82 -1.76
CA ASP A 470 -15.20 28.86 -0.32
C ASP A 470 -16.08 27.84 0.41
N SER A 471 -15.51 27.20 1.45
CA SER A 471 -16.23 26.28 2.32
C SER A 471 -17.23 27.04 3.21
N TYR A 472 -18.46 26.53 3.32
CA TYR A 472 -19.55 27.12 4.09
C TYR A 472 -20.09 26.12 5.13
N SER A 473 -20.83 26.64 6.12
CA SER A 473 -21.42 25.80 7.17
C SER A 473 -22.39 24.78 6.56
N PRO A 474 -22.26 23.49 6.91
CA PRO A 474 -23.28 22.46 6.74
C PRO A 474 -24.72 22.87 7.04
N ALA A 475 -24.92 23.75 8.03
CA ALA A 475 -26.23 24.22 8.44
C ALA A 475 -26.92 25.08 7.37
N ALA A 476 -26.17 25.57 6.38
CA ALA A 476 -26.68 26.41 5.30
C ALA A 476 -27.52 25.64 4.27
N ASP A 477 -27.24 24.35 4.06
CA ASP A 477 -28.05 23.48 3.21
C ASP A 477 -29.28 23.00 4.02
N VAL A 478 -30.30 23.86 4.10
CA VAL A 478 -31.44 23.61 4.99
C VAL A 478 -32.41 22.59 4.38
N ASP A 479 -32.49 22.47 3.05
CA ASP A 479 -33.32 21.46 2.39
C ASP A 479 -32.61 20.11 2.19
N GLY A 480 -31.29 20.08 2.30
CA GLY A 480 -30.46 18.88 2.23
C GLY A 480 -30.29 18.35 0.81
N ASP A 481 -30.41 19.19 -0.22
CA ASP A 481 -30.19 18.79 -1.62
C ASP A 481 -28.70 18.76 -2.03
N GLY A 482 -27.81 19.14 -1.11
CA GLY A 482 -26.37 19.17 -1.30
C GLY A 482 -25.85 20.46 -1.93
N MET A 483 -26.70 21.47 -2.14
CA MET A 483 -26.33 22.77 -2.72
C MET A 483 -26.84 23.94 -1.88
N VAL A 484 -25.93 24.78 -1.38
CA VAL A 484 -26.33 26.05 -0.75
C VAL A 484 -26.75 27.07 -1.81
N ALA A 485 -28.05 27.25 -1.94
CA ALA A 485 -28.69 28.03 -2.99
C ALA A 485 -29.71 29.03 -2.44
N VAL A 486 -30.28 29.83 -3.34
CA VAL A 486 -31.32 30.81 -2.98
C VAL A 486 -32.55 30.14 -2.33
N ASN A 487 -32.79 28.86 -2.63
CA ASN A 487 -33.89 28.11 -2.02
C ASN A 487 -33.70 27.95 -0.50
N ASP A 488 -32.47 27.70 -0.05
CA ASP A 488 -32.13 27.59 1.37
C ASP A 488 -32.39 28.88 2.13
N LEU A 489 -31.93 30.00 1.58
CA LEU A 489 -32.20 31.32 2.15
C LEU A 489 -33.70 31.62 2.25
N VAL A 490 -34.49 31.18 1.27
CA VAL A 490 -35.95 31.32 1.29
C VAL A 490 -36.56 30.46 2.39
N LEU A 491 -36.13 29.21 2.55
CA LEU A 491 -36.60 28.31 3.59
C LEU A 491 -36.22 28.79 4.98
N LEU A 492 -34.97 29.22 5.17
CA LEU A 492 -34.48 29.80 6.42
C LEU A 492 -35.30 31.05 6.79
N SER A 493 -35.55 31.94 5.83
CA SER A 493 -36.43 33.09 6.03
C SER A 493 -37.85 32.68 6.41
N GLN A 494 -38.43 31.66 5.77
CA GLN A 494 -39.76 31.16 6.11
C GLN A 494 -39.81 30.59 7.53
N TYR A 495 -38.76 29.90 7.97
CA TYR A 495 -38.66 29.36 9.33
C TYR A 495 -38.62 30.48 10.37
N ILE A 496 -37.75 31.48 10.18
CA ILE A 496 -37.63 32.64 11.09
C ILE A 496 -38.94 33.44 11.18
N HIS A 497 -39.69 33.53 10.08
CA HIS A 497 -41.01 34.19 10.05
C HIS A 497 -42.16 33.29 10.53
N GLY A 498 -41.89 32.06 10.97
CA GLY A 498 -42.89 31.12 11.47
C GLY A 498 -43.87 30.60 10.40
N LYS A 499 -43.52 30.72 9.11
CA LYS A 499 -44.33 30.18 8.00
C LYS A 499 -44.16 28.66 7.89
N ILE A 500 -42.98 28.16 8.28
CA ILE A 500 -42.69 26.74 8.44
C ILE A 500 -42.15 26.51 9.86
N THR A 501 -42.38 25.31 10.40
CA THR A 501 -41.90 24.91 11.73
C THR A 501 -40.79 23.85 11.67
N LYS A 502 -40.47 23.38 10.46
CA LYS A 502 -39.40 22.43 10.16
C LYS A 502 -38.96 22.60 8.70
N PHE A 503 -37.71 22.30 8.40
CA PHE A 503 -37.19 22.25 7.04
C PHE A 503 -37.66 20.99 6.30
N PRO A 504 -37.73 21.03 4.95
CA PRO A 504 -37.97 19.84 4.15
C PRO A 504 -36.80 18.85 4.26
N THR A 505 -37.11 17.56 4.12
CA THR A 505 -36.11 16.49 3.93
C THR A 505 -36.02 16.18 2.45
N ALA A 506 -34.80 16.06 1.91
CA ALA A 506 -34.52 15.77 0.50
C ALA A 506 -35.45 14.69 -0.07
N ALA A 507 -36.10 14.99 -1.20
CA ALA A 507 -36.82 14.00 -1.98
C ALA A 507 -35.81 13.20 -2.82
N PRO A 508 -35.95 11.87 -2.96
CA PRO A 508 -35.10 11.11 -3.87
C PRO A 508 -35.28 11.62 -5.30
N SER A 509 -34.16 11.90 -5.97
CA SER A 509 -34.13 12.38 -7.35
C SER A 509 -34.87 11.41 -8.28
N THR A 510 -36.04 11.81 -8.77
CA THR A 510 -36.66 11.16 -9.91
C THR A 510 -35.90 11.57 -11.16
N GLU A 511 -35.12 10.65 -11.73
CA GLU A 511 -34.66 10.73 -13.12
C GLU A 511 -35.86 11.03 -14.02
N THR A 512 -35.88 12.22 -14.63
CA THR A 512 -36.74 12.50 -15.76
C THR A 512 -36.24 11.70 -16.96
N ALA A 513 -36.97 10.65 -17.30
CA ALA A 513 -36.88 9.99 -18.59
C ALA A 513 -37.11 11.01 -19.70
N SER A 514 -36.12 11.17 -20.57
CA SER A 514 -36.24 11.89 -21.84
C SER A 514 -37.08 11.07 -22.82
N GLU A 515 -38.17 11.64 -23.31
CA GLU A 515 -38.88 11.19 -24.53
C GLU A 515 -38.06 11.42 -25.80
#